data_AF-A0A0K9NUR3-F1
#
_entry.id   AF-A0A0K9NUR3-F1
#
_cell.length_a   1.000
_cell.length_b   1.000
_cell.length_c   1.000
_cell.angle_alpha   90.00
_cell.angle_beta   90.00
_cell.angle_gamma   90.00
#
_symmetry.space_group_name_H-M   'P 1'
#
loop_
_entity.id
_entity.type
_entity.pdbx_description
1 polymer ?
#
loop_
_entity_poly.entity_id
_entity_poly.type
_entity_poly.pdbx_seq_one_letter_code
_entity_poly.pdbx_strand_id
1 'polypeptide(L)'
;MKRHTSAMPLNVVSSAGSVHDSLKQTSIDTSEFESTATSRIKRAKIEANHALLEEIRFINQQLIDTSVDVTDEDIDSISSTTDGEGTVVKFTYLAISLSPTLKSQFAASRVSPILPLLLFIPPSYPCCSPVLLDKISVEMSNESEDLSVKVKSLFSSSLRGLSSPMCLKEMARSWDVCVRTVVSEFAQLSGGGTFS
;
A
#
# COMPACT_ATOMS: atom_id res chain seq x y z
N MET A 1 -24.84 -14.55 -69.24
CA MET A 1 -24.73 -13.70 -70.44
C MET A 1 -25.96 -12.80 -70.50
N LYS A 2 -25.74 -11.49 -70.73
CA LYS A 2 -26.70 -10.38 -70.93
C LYS A 2 -27.22 -9.69 -69.66
N ARG A 3 -27.32 -8.36 -69.55
CA ARG A 3 -26.78 -7.17 -70.25
C ARG A 3 -27.06 -5.97 -69.31
N HIS A 4 -26.18 -4.98 -69.28
CA HIS A 4 -26.37 -3.69 -68.62
C HIS A 4 -27.53 -2.90 -69.26
N THR A 5 -28.25 -2.08 -68.48
CA THR A 5 -28.99 -0.93 -69.04
C THR A 5 -29.11 0.18 -68.00
N SER A 6 -28.44 1.29 -68.28
CA SER A 6 -28.56 2.59 -67.62
C SER A 6 -29.82 3.30 -68.11
N ALA A 7 -30.53 4.00 -67.23
CA ALA A 7 -31.46 5.06 -67.59
C ALA A 7 -31.64 6.01 -66.41
N MET A 8 -31.15 7.24 -66.56
CA MET A 8 -31.59 8.41 -65.80
C MET A 8 -32.69 9.12 -66.59
N PRO A 9 -33.72 9.65 -65.92
CA PRO A 9 -34.35 10.87 -66.37
C PRO A 9 -34.34 11.97 -65.29
N LEU A 10 -34.15 13.18 -65.80
CA LEU A 10 -34.10 14.47 -65.11
C LEU A 10 -35.51 15.05 -64.92
N ASN A 11 -35.64 15.79 -63.81
CA ASN A 11 -36.43 17.01 -63.62
C ASN A 11 -37.96 16.88 -63.52
N VAL A 12 -38.55 17.44 -62.46
CA VAL A 12 -39.31 18.72 -62.50
C VAL A 12 -39.96 18.97 -61.14
N VAL A 13 -39.92 20.24 -60.79
CA VAL A 13 -40.28 20.96 -59.57
C VAL A 13 -41.75 20.82 -59.14
N SER A 14 -42.01 20.77 -57.81
CA SER A 14 -42.75 21.78 -57.03
C SER A 14 -43.58 21.25 -55.85
N SER A 15 -43.27 21.86 -54.70
CA SER A 15 -44.18 22.44 -53.70
C SER A 15 -44.71 21.64 -52.51
N ALA A 16 -44.34 22.19 -51.35
CA ALA A 16 -45.08 22.34 -50.10
C ALA A 16 -45.38 21.10 -49.25
N GLY A 17 -44.72 21.08 -48.08
CA GLY A 17 -45.43 20.75 -46.85
C GLY A 17 -44.64 19.88 -45.90
N SER A 18 -44.50 20.41 -44.68
CA SER A 18 -44.37 19.64 -43.44
C SER A 18 -42.97 19.25 -42.99
N VAL A 19 -42.43 20.13 -42.15
CA VAL A 19 -41.72 19.83 -40.90
C VAL A 19 -41.78 18.36 -40.45
N HIS A 20 -40.61 17.70 -40.44
CA HIS A 20 -40.10 17.04 -39.23
C HIS A 20 -38.60 16.78 -39.41
N ASP A 21 -37.81 17.28 -38.46
CA ASP A 21 -36.37 17.15 -38.48
C ASP A 21 -35.92 15.74 -38.08
N SER A 22 -34.70 15.43 -38.50
CA SER A 22 -33.94 14.19 -38.34
C SER A 22 -33.83 13.71 -36.87
N LEU A 23 -33.48 12.47 -36.53
CA LEU A 23 -32.33 11.70 -37.00
C LEU A 23 -32.40 10.25 -36.45
N LYS A 24 -32.28 9.27 -37.36
CA LYS A 24 -31.56 7.99 -37.23
C LYS A 24 -31.84 7.06 -36.03
N GLN A 25 -32.74 6.12 -36.28
CA GLN A 25 -32.42 4.69 -36.41
C GLN A 25 -30.97 4.28 -36.02
N THR A 26 -30.82 3.61 -34.88
CA THR A 26 -30.01 2.40 -34.72
C THR A 26 -30.54 1.70 -33.46
N SER A 27 -31.51 0.80 -33.65
CA SER A 27 -31.80 -0.23 -32.67
C SER A 27 -30.60 -1.17 -32.66
N ILE A 28 -29.57 -0.78 -31.91
CA ILE A 28 -28.59 -1.72 -31.42
C ILE A 28 -29.31 -2.41 -30.27
N ASP A 29 -29.69 -3.66 -30.49
CA ASP A 29 -29.90 -4.61 -29.41
C ASP A 29 -28.57 -4.64 -28.65
N THR A 30 -28.47 -3.80 -27.63
CA THR A 30 -27.42 -3.91 -26.63
C THR A 30 -27.76 -5.17 -25.86
N SER A 31 -27.07 -6.22 -26.26
CA SER A 31 -26.92 -7.46 -25.54
C SER A 31 -27.02 -7.20 -24.04
N GLU A 32 -28.13 -7.62 -23.43
CA GLU A 32 -28.20 -7.96 -22.02
C GLU A 32 -27.23 -9.13 -21.79
N PHE A 33 -25.94 -8.82 -21.75
CA PHE A 33 -24.91 -9.73 -21.30
C PHE A 33 -24.45 -9.22 -19.94
N GLU A 34 -25.23 -9.59 -18.94
CA GLU A 34 -24.73 -10.16 -17.68
C GLU A 34 -23.25 -9.80 -17.38
N SER A 35 -22.99 -8.55 -16.99
CA SER A 35 -21.64 -8.07 -16.66
C SER A 35 -21.67 -7.18 -15.43
N THR A 36 -22.34 -7.64 -14.36
CA THR A 36 -22.47 -6.89 -13.11
C THR A 36 -21.65 -7.48 -11.96
N ALA A 37 -21.05 -8.66 -12.13
CA ALA A 37 -20.24 -9.30 -11.09
C ALA A 37 -18.78 -8.78 -11.06
N THR A 38 -18.13 -8.59 -12.20
CA THR A 38 -16.69 -8.25 -12.26
C THR A 38 -16.39 -6.76 -11.97
N SER A 39 -17.34 -5.85 -12.25
CA SER A 39 -17.16 -4.41 -12.00
C SER A 39 -17.10 -4.07 -10.51
N ARG A 40 -17.95 -4.71 -9.69
CA ARG A 40 -18.05 -4.44 -8.25
C ARG A 40 -16.78 -4.87 -7.51
N ILE A 41 -16.23 -6.02 -7.90
CA ILE A 41 -14.98 -6.57 -7.34
C ILE A 41 -13.81 -5.63 -7.64
N LYS A 42 -13.68 -5.17 -8.89
CA LYS A 42 -12.63 -4.22 -9.30
C LYS A 42 -12.73 -2.88 -8.56
N ARG A 43 -13.95 -2.35 -8.36
CA ARG A 43 -14.16 -1.09 -7.62
C ARG A 43 -13.81 -1.22 -6.14
N ALA A 44 -14.25 -2.30 -5.49
CA ALA A 44 -13.94 -2.55 -4.07
C ALA A 44 -12.43 -2.67 -3.82
N LYS A 45 -11.67 -3.30 -4.73
CA LYS A 45 -10.21 -3.40 -4.64
C LYS A 45 -9.52 -2.02 -4.72
N ILE A 46 -9.96 -1.15 -5.62
CA ILE A 46 -9.41 0.21 -5.77
C ILE A 46 -9.71 1.05 -4.52
N GLU A 47 -10.92 0.94 -3.99
CA GLU A 47 -11.34 1.66 -2.79
C GLU A 47 -10.58 1.21 -1.53
N ALA A 48 -10.40 -0.10 -1.34
CA ALA A 48 -9.60 -0.65 -0.23
C ALA A 48 -8.13 -0.22 -0.30
N ASN A 49 -7.55 -0.16 -1.51
CA ASN A 49 -6.20 0.34 -1.71
C ASN A 49 -6.10 1.84 -1.39
N HIS A 50 -7.08 2.64 -1.83
CA HIS A 50 -7.13 4.07 -1.48
C HIS A 50 -7.26 4.30 0.03
N ALA A 51 -8.11 3.53 0.72
CA ALA A 51 -8.26 3.62 2.17
C ALA A 51 -6.95 3.30 2.91
N LEU A 52 -6.22 2.27 2.47
CA LEU A 52 -4.91 1.93 3.01
C LEU A 52 -3.89 3.06 2.81
N LEU A 53 -3.85 3.67 1.63
CA LEU A 53 -2.95 4.79 1.35
C LEU A 53 -3.27 6.02 2.20
N GLU A 54 -4.54 6.32 2.46
CA GLU A 54 -4.94 7.40 3.36
C GLU A 54 -4.59 7.09 4.82
N GLU A 55 -4.72 5.83 5.26
CA GLU A 55 -4.26 5.42 6.58
C GLU A 55 -2.73 5.61 6.72
N ILE A 56 -1.95 5.18 5.72
CA ILE A 56 -0.49 5.37 5.69
C ILE A 56 -0.13 6.85 5.74
N ARG A 57 -0.79 7.68 4.92
CA ARG A 57 -0.60 9.13 4.92
C ARG A 57 -0.86 9.72 6.31
N PHE A 58 -1.95 9.31 6.95
CA PHE A 58 -2.30 9.76 8.29
C PHE A 58 -1.25 9.34 9.33
N ILE A 59 -0.72 8.11 9.24
CA ILE A 59 0.34 7.63 10.13
C ILE A 59 1.60 8.49 9.99
N ASN A 60 2.06 8.72 8.76
CA ASN A 60 3.27 9.51 8.48
C ASN A 60 3.13 11.00 8.87
N GLN A 61 1.91 11.51 8.95
CA GLN A 61 1.66 12.85 9.49
C GLN A 61 1.73 12.92 11.02
N GLN A 62 1.53 11.80 11.72
CA GLN A 62 1.56 11.75 13.18
C GLN A 62 2.90 11.30 13.76
N LEU A 63 3.61 10.40 13.08
CA LEU A 63 4.86 9.83 13.56
C LEU A 63 6.04 10.52 12.88
N ILE A 64 6.90 11.15 13.68
CA ILE A 64 8.07 11.90 13.20
C ILE A 64 9.23 10.96 12.88
N ASP A 65 9.48 10.01 13.77
CA ASP A 65 10.64 9.12 13.69
C ASP A 65 10.37 7.82 12.93
N THR A 66 9.15 7.61 12.45
CA THR A 66 8.72 6.41 11.74
C THR A 66 8.10 6.77 10.40
N SER A 67 8.62 6.20 9.31
CA SER A 67 7.99 6.22 7.99
C SER A 67 7.30 4.90 7.71
N VAL A 68 6.12 4.97 7.10
CA VAL A 68 5.37 3.83 6.61
C VAL A 68 5.21 3.95 5.10
N ASP A 69 5.69 2.96 4.36
CA ASP A 69 5.73 3.00 2.90
C ASP A 69 5.24 1.68 2.30
N VAL A 70 4.48 1.76 1.20
CA VAL A 70 4.14 0.57 0.40
C VAL A 70 5.37 0.17 -0.40
N THR A 71 5.69 -1.12 -0.39
CA THR A 71 6.86 -1.65 -1.05
C THR A 71 6.47 -2.74 -2.04
N ASP A 72 7.10 -2.71 -3.22
CA ASP A 72 6.91 -3.67 -4.31
C ASP A 72 7.95 -4.80 -4.28
N GLU A 73 8.57 -5.02 -3.11
CA GLU A 73 9.57 -6.08 -2.90
C GLU A 73 8.92 -7.42 -3.25
N ASP A 74 9.54 -8.14 -4.20
CA ASP A 74 8.97 -9.30 -4.91
C ASP A 74 8.22 -10.23 -3.96
N ILE A 75 6.90 -10.24 -4.12
CA ILE A 75 5.98 -11.14 -3.42
C ILE A 75 6.44 -12.59 -3.60
N ASP A 76 7.23 -12.92 -4.62
CA ASP A 76 7.79 -14.26 -4.88
C ASP A 76 8.70 -14.81 -3.76
N SER A 77 9.39 -13.96 -2.98
CA SER A 77 10.13 -14.44 -1.79
C SER A 77 9.21 -14.71 -0.59
N ILE A 78 8.02 -14.09 -0.58
CA ILE A 78 7.02 -14.10 0.49
C ILE A 78 5.90 -15.11 0.19
N SER A 79 5.67 -15.44 -1.08
CA SER A 79 4.58 -16.29 -1.61
C SER A 79 4.70 -17.75 -1.19
N SER A 80 5.89 -18.19 -0.76
CA SER A 80 6.06 -19.51 -0.13
C SER A 80 5.28 -19.66 1.19
N THR A 81 4.82 -18.57 1.80
CA THR A 81 4.13 -18.55 3.10
C THR A 81 2.75 -17.89 3.07
N THR A 82 2.41 -17.14 2.03
CA THR A 82 1.11 -16.45 1.91
C THR A 82 0.55 -16.66 0.50
N ASP A 83 -0.39 -17.59 0.36
CA ASP A 83 -1.17 -17.85 -0.85
C ASP A 83 -2.18 -16.72 -1.08
N GLY A 84 -1.72 -15.53 -1.49
CA GLY A 84 -2.64 -14.40 -1.64
C GLY A 84 -2.04 -13.13 -2.23
N GLU A 85 -2.71 -12.64 -3.27
CA GLU A 85 -2.76 -11.23 -3.65
C GLU A 85 -2.82 -10.34 -2.40
N GLY A 86 -2.01 -9.28 -2.28
CA GLY A 86 -1.96 -8.43 -1.10
C GLY A 86 -0.97 -7.27 -1.26
N THR A 87 -0.77 -6.47 -0.22
CA THR A 87 0.15 -5.31 -0.25
C THR A 87 1.20 -5.44 0.84
N VAL A 88 2.47 -5.24 0.53
CA VAL A 88 3.54 -5.21 1.53
C VAL A 88 3.78 -3.76 1.96
N VAL A 89 3.81 -3.55 3.27
CA VAL A 89 4.08 -2.26 3.90
C VAL A 89 5.35 -2.38 4.74
N LYS A 90 6.18 -1.35 4.67
CA LYS A 90 7.46 -1.25 5.36
C LYS A 90 7.41 -0.15 6.41
N PHE A 91 7.78 -0.47 7.64
CA PHE A 91 8.04 0.50 8.70
C PHE A 91 9.55 0.77 8.76
N THR A 92 9.93 2.03 8.61
CA THR A 92 11.33 2.47 8.63
C THR A 92 11.54 3.48 9.75
N TYR A 93 12.60 3.30 10.55
CA TYR A 93 13.01 4.29 11.53
C TYR A 93 13.85 5.39 10.88
N LEU A 94 13.41 6.64 10.99
CA LEU A 94 14.04 7.82 10.37
C LEU A 94 15.02 8.57 11.26
N ALA A 95 15.01 8.31 12.58
CA ALA A 95 15.95 8.92 13.53
C ALA A 95 15.98 10.48 13.51
N ILE A 96 14.86 11.14 13.20
CA ILE A 96 14.79 12.60 13.04
C ILE A 96 14.99 13.31 14.37
N SER A 97 14.36 12.83 15.43
CA SER A 97 14.40 13.42 16.78
C SER A 97 15.64 12.99 17.58
N LEU A 98 16.57 12.23 16.99
CA LEU A 98 17.77 11.82 17.72
C LEU A 98 18.69 13.01 18.03
N SER A 99 19.35 12.95 19.19
CA SER A 99 20.41 13.88 19.54
C SER A 99 21.56 13.83 18.51
N PRO A 100 22.29 14.94 18.27
CA PRO A 100 23.40 14.96 17.31
C PRO A 100 24.47 13.90 17.61
N THR A 101 24.73 13.61 18.88
CA THR A 101 25.68 12.58 19.32
C THR A 101 25.23 11.18 18.88
N LEU A 102 23.96 10.82 19.10
CA LEU A 102 23.44 9.52 18.66
C LEU A 102 23.34 9.43 17.15
N LYS A 103 22.94 10.50 16.47
CA LYS A 103 22.98 10.55 14.99
C LYS A 103 24.38 10.26 14.46
N SER A 104 25.41 10.85 15.08
CA SER A 104 26.80 10.58 14.70
C SER A 104 27.21 9.12 14.95
N GLN A 105 26.76 8.50 16.06
CA GLN A 105 27.03 7.08 16.32
C GLN A 105 26.32 6.18 15.30
N PHE A 106 25.07 6.50 14.98
CA PHE A 106 24.26 5.74 14.03
C PHE A 106 24.81 5.88 12.61
N ALA A 107 25.35 7.05 12.25
CA ALA A 107 26.01 7.30 10.98
C ALA A 107 27.42 6.68 10.88
N ALA A 108 28.08 6.42 12.00
CA ALA A 108 29.38 5.73 12.01
C ALA A 108 29.24 4.23 11.70
N SER A 109 28.08 3.64 12.05
CA SER A 109 27.72 2.29 11.62
C SER A 109 27.45 2.29 10.11
N ARG A 110 28.15 1.42 9.36
CA ARG A 110 27.97 1.29 7.90
C ARG A 110 26.56 0.82 7.49
N VAL A 111 25.80 0.31 8.46
CA VAL A 111 24.46 -0.23 8.30
C VAL A 111 23.50 0.49 9.23
N SER A 112 22.26 0.68 8.79
CA SER A 112 21.21 1.23 9.64
C SER A 112 21.10 0.37 10.91
N PRO A 113 21.19 0.96 12.11
CA PRO A 113 21.23 0.21 13.36
C PRO A 113 19.91 -0.49 13.68
N ILE A 114 18.80 -0.03 13.10
CA ILE A 114 17.49 -0.66 13.22
C ILE A 114 17.01 -1.00 11.81
N LEU A 115 16.83 -2.29 11.54
CA LEU A 115 16.31 -2.78 10.28
C LEU A 115 14.83 -2.42 10.10
N PRO A 116 14.40 -2.13 8.86
CA PRO A 116 12.98 -1.96 8.57
C PRO A 116 12.17 -3.21 8.90
N LEU A 117 10.93 -3.01 9.32
CA LEU A 117 9.97 -4.09 9.58
C LEU A 117 8.98 -4.18 8.42
N LEU A 118 8.73 -5.39 7.92
CA LEU A 118 7.76 -5.63 6.86
C LEU A 118 6.47 -6.24 7.40
N LEU A 119 5.35 -5.76 6.86
CA LEU A 119 4.00 -6.23 7.13
C LEU A 119 3.32 -6.60 5.81
N PHE A 120 2.68 -7.77 5.78
CA PHE A 120 1.76 -8.14 4.72
C PHE A 120 0.34 -7.67 5.08
N ILE A 121 -0.29 -6.95 4.17
CA ILE A 121 -1.68 -6.49 4.27
C ILE A 121 -2.54 -7.38 3.37
N PRO A 122 -3.36 -8.26 3.96
CA PRO A 122 -4.25 -9.11 3.16
C PRO A 122 -5.36 -8.28 2.50
N PRO A 123 -5.97 -8.74 1.39
CA PRO A 123 -7.09 -8.06 0.73
C PRO A 123 -8.33 -7.92 1.61
N SER A 124 -8.44 -8.78 2.63
CA SER A 124 -9.51 -8.75 3.61
C SER A 124 -9.29 -7.70 4.72
N TYR A 125 -8.19 -6.95 4.72
CA TYR A 125 -7.99 -5.82 5.62
C TYR A 125 -9.08 -4.74 5.38
N PRO A 126 -9.70 -4.14 6.41
CA PRO A 126 -9.37 -4.22 7.84
C PRO A 126 -10.09 -5.32 8.63
N CYS A 127 -10.84 -6.22 7.97
CA CYS A 127 -11.54 -7.33 8.65
C CYS A 127 -10.58 -8.39 9.22
N CYS A 128 -9.31 -8.39 8.77
CA CYS A 128 -8.23 -9.19 9.33
C CYS A 128 -7.03 -8.30 9.70
N SER A 129 -6.20 -8.77 10.62
CA SER A 129 -4.96 -8.07 11.01
C SER A 129 -3.91 -8.13 9.89
N PRO A 130 -3.03 -7.11 9.77
CA PRO A 130 -1.75 -7.22 9.11
C PRO A 130 -0.89 -8.35 9.68
N VAL A 131 -0.05 -8.96 8.85
CA VAL A 131 0.79 -10.10 9.22
C VAL A 131 2.26 -9.69 9.21
N LEU A 132 2.98 -10.01 10.28
CA LEU A 132 4.43 -9.78 10.36
C LEU A 132 5.20 -10.67 9.39
N LEU A 133 6.06 -10.07 8.59
CA LEU A 133 6.99 -10.78 7.73
C LEU A 133 8.35 -10.89 8.43
N ASP A 134 8.64 -12.07 8.97
CA ASP A 134 9.87 -12.36 9.73
C ASP A 134 11.10 -12.60 8.83
N LYS A 135 10.87 -12.81 7.53
CA LYS A 135 11.90 -13.14 6.54
C LYS A 135 12.61 -11.89 6.02
N ILE A 136 13.40 -11.25 6.87
CA ILE A 136 14.55 -10.47 6.37
C ILE A 136 15.73 -10.81 7.27
N SER A 137 16.42 -11.88 6.92
CA SER A 137 17.75 -12.18 7.44
C SER A 137 18.51 -12.94 6.37
N VAL A 138 19.31 -12.23 5.59
CA VAL A 138 20.55 -12.76 5.04
C VAL A 138 21.56 -11.60 5.09
N GLU A 139 22.53 -11.75 5.99
CA GLU A 139 23.80 -11.01 6.07
C GLU A 139 23.81 -9.58 6.64
N MET A 140 23.70 -9.42 7.97
CA MET A 140 24.35 -8.29 8.67
C MET A 140 24.77 -8.69 10.10
N SER A 141 25.74 -9.58 10.21
CA SER A 141 26.26 -10.11 11.48
C SER A 141 27.36 -9.23 12.07
N ASN A 142 27.03 -8.14 12.78
CA ASN A 142 28.05 -7.46 13.58
C ASN A 142 27.52 -6.76 14.83
N GLU A 143 26.57 -5.82 14.75
CA GLU A 143 26.19 -4.95 15.90
C GLU A 143 24.77 -4.35 15.79
N SER A 144 24.29 -4.08 14.57
CA SER A 144 22.90 -3.64 14.28
C SER A 144 21.85 -4.73 14.49
N GLU A 145 22.29 -5.98 14.57
CA GLU A 145 21.45 -7.13 14.86
C GLU A 145 20.89 -7.04 16.29
N ASP A 146 21.64 -6.51 17.25
CA ASP A 146 21.19 -6.42 18.66
C ASP A 146 20.01 -5.47 18.84
N LEU A 147 20.09 -4.25 18.29
CA LEU A 147 18.99 -3.27 18.40
C LEU A 147 17.77 -3.72 17.62
N SER A 148 17.95 -4.23 16.40
CA SER A 148 16.85 -4.73 15.57
C SER A 148 16.13 -5.91 16.22
N VAL A 149 16.87 -6.89 16.74
CA VAL A 149 16.32 -8.05 17.46
C VAL A 149 15.58 -7.60 18.71
N LYS A 150 16.13 -6.65 19.46
CA LYS A 150 15.48 -6.12 20.67
C LYS A 150 14.19 -5.37 20.34
N VAL A 151 14.18 -4.53 19.30
CA VAL A 151 12.97 -3.85 18.83
C VAL A 151 11.93 -4.88 18.38
N LYS A 152 12.31 -5.85 17.54
CA LYS A 152 11.40 -6.90 17.07
C LYS A 152 10.78 -7.68 18.24
N SER A 153 11.60 -8.11 19.19
CA SER A 153 11.14 -8.83 20.38
C SER A 153 10.15 -8.00 21.22
N LEU A 154 10.48 -6.74 21.49
CA LEU A 154 9.61 -5.83 22.23
C LEU A 154 8.31 -5.53 21.48
N PHE A 155 8.40 -5.39 20.15
CA PHE A 155 7.25 -5.17 19.29
C PHE A 155 6.32 -6.39 19.26
N SER A 156 6.84 -7.59 19.03
CA SER A 156 6.07 -8.84 19.09
C SER A 156 5.39 -9.05 20.44
N SER A 157 6.05 -8.66 21.54
CA SER A 157 5.42 -8.66 22.87
C SER A 157 4.29 -7.64 22.96
N SER A 158 4.50 -6.42 22.46
CA SER A 158 3.52 -5.34 22.50
C SER A 158 2.26 -5.65 21.69
N LEU A 159 2.41 -6.35 20.56
CA LEU A 159 1.26 -6.77 19.73
C LEU A 159 0.29 -7.69 20.48
N ARG A 160 0.75 -8.49 21.46
CA ARG A 160 -0.13 -9.36 22.24
C ARG A 160 -1.15 -8.60 23.10
N GLY A 161 -0.91 -7.31 23.36
CA GLY A 161 -1.81 -6.44 24.10
C GLY A 161 -2.80 -5.64 23.24
N LEU A 162 -2.71 -5.72 21.91
CA LEU A 162 -3.59 -4.98 21.00
C LEU A 162 -4.89 -5.74 20.73
N SER A 163 -5.97 -5.00 20.46
CA SER A 163 -7.26 -5.58 20.07
C SER A 163 -7.19 -6.22 18.68
N SER A 164 -7.93 -7.32 18.49
CA SER A 164 -8.06 -8.00 17.20
C SER A 164 -9.41 -7.66 16.54
N PRO A 165 -9.45 -7.42 15.21
CA PRO A 165 -8.31 -7.29 14.29
C PRO A 165 -7.52 -6.00 14.53
N MET A 166 -6.19 -6.09 14.40
CA MET A 166 -5.29 -4.94 14.61
C MET A 166 -5.31 -4.06 13.36
N CYS A 167 -5.36 -2.74 13.54
CA CYS A 167 -5.17 -1.80 12.43
C CYS A 167 -3.69 -1.43 12.25
N LEU A 168 -3.33 -1.03 11.03
CA LEU A 168 -1.97 -0.64 10.68
C LEU A 168 -1.48 0.53 11.54
N LYS A 169 -2.37 1.48 11.85
CA LYS A 169 -2.09 2.63 12.71
C LYS A 169 -1.67 2.26 14.14
N GLU A 170 -2.34 1.30 14.77
CA GLU A 170 -1.99 0.86 16.12
C GLU A 170 -0.65 0.12 16.12
N MET A 171 -0.41 -0.71 15.10
CA MET A 171 0.87 -1.39 14.91
C MET A 171 2.01 -0.38 14.69
N ALA A 172 1.82 0.66 13.86
CA ALA A 172 2.83 1.68 13.63
C ALA A 172 3.17 2.47 14.90
N ARG A 173 2.16 2.82 15.71
CA ARG A 173 2.38 3.46 17.02
C ARG A 173 3.14 2.56 17.99
N SER A 174 2.78 1.27 18.03
CA SER A 174 3.47 0.31 18.87
C SER A 174 4.93 0.14 18.43
N TRP A 175 5.20 0.08 17.12
CA TRP A 175 6.55 0.07 16.56
C TRP A 175 7.36 1.30 16.97
N ASP A 176 6.80 2.50 16.80
CA ASP A 176 7.46 3.76 17.17
C ASP A 176 7.86 3.80 18.65
N VAL A 177 6.94 3.41 19.55
CA VAL A 177 7.21 3.32 20.98
C VAL A 177 8.31 2.30 21.30
N CYS A 178 8.29 1.12 20.65
CA CYS A 178 9.29 0.09 20.85
C CYS A 178 10.68 0.56 20.42
N VAL A 179 10.78 1.16 19.23
CA VAL A 179 12.04 1.73 18.72
C VAL A 179 12.57 2.80 19.67
N ARG A 180 11.73 3.75 20.07
CA ARG A 180 12.14 4.84 20.97
C ARG A 180 12.60 4.34 22.33
N THR A 181 11.96 3.29 22.85
CA THR A 181 12.36 2.64 24.10
C THR A 181 13.75 2.04 23.98
N VAL A 182 13.97 1.22 22.94
CA VAL A 182 15.27 0.56 22.71
C VAL A 182 16.40 1.56 22.48
N VAL A 183 16.15 2.59 21.67
CA VAL A 183 17.09 3.68 21.43
C VAL A 183 17.40 4.45 22.72
N SER A 184 16.40 4.68 23.58
CA SER A 184 16.61 5.38 24.85
C SER A 184 17.51 4.60 25.78
N GLU A 185 17.27 3.30 25.90
CA GLU A 185 18.11 2.40 26.71
C GLU A 185 19.54 2.34 26.15
N PHE A 186 19.69 2.25 24.83
CA PHE A 186 21.01 2.31 24.18
C PHE A 186 21.75 3.61 24.51
N ALA A 187 21.08 4.75 24.41
CA ALA A 187 21.68 6.05 24.71
C ALA A 187 22.15 6.17 26.16
N GLN A 188 21.35 5.65 27.11
CA GLN A 188 21.70 5.63 28.53
C GLN A 188 22.95 4.80 28.81
N LEU A 189 23.07 3.64 28.16
CA LEU A 189 24.26 2.78 28.27
C LEU A 189 25.50 3.44 27.65
N SER A 190 25.31 4.19 26.56
CA SER A 190 26.39 4.90 25.86
C SER A 190 26.77 6.24 26.50
N GLY A 191 26.18 6.62 27.64
CA GLY A 191 26.47 7.86 28.36
C GLY A 191 26.03 9.14 27.65
N GLY A 192 25.09 9.05 26.69
CA GLY A 192 24.62 10.15 25.84
C GLY A 192 23.16 10.57 26.10
N GLY A 193 22.76 11.70 25.52
CA GLY A 193 21.36 12.17 25.50
C GLY A 193 20.51 11.45 24.43
N THR A 194 19.21 11.27 24.70
CA THR A 194 18.30 10.46 23.87
C THR A 194 17.75 11.22 22.65
N PHE A 195 16.75 12.06 22.85
CA PHE A 195 16.07 12.81 21.80
C PHE A 195 16.28 14.32 21.98
N SER A 196 16.16 15.09 20.91
CA SER A 196 16.33 16.55 20.89
C SER A 196 15.34 17.21 19.94
#